data_AF-A0A417QI26-F1
#
_entry.id   AF-A0A417QI26-F1
#
_cell.length_a   1.000
_cell.length_b   1.000
_cell.length_c   1.000
_cell.angle_alpha   90.00
_cell.angle_beta   90.00
_cell.angle_gamma   90.00
#
_symmetry.space_group_name_H-M   'P 1'
#
loop_
_entity.id
_entity.type
_entity.pdbx_description
1 polymer ?
#
loop_
_entity_poly.entity_id
_entity_poly.type
_entity_poly.pdbx_seq_one_letter_code
_entity_poly.pdbx_strand_id
1 'polypeptide(L)'
;MNRRKAKILFMSLCLMICMVLFVSNNTNAASKKPTKMTLNVSKKTVDVGGTYQIKVKSVSPSKASKSVAYKSSNTKIATISSKGIVKGKKEGTAKITVQSKKNKKLKKTVAITVKRLKPYSLTLNKTKLNMNVNDTYKLKATVKASSPITWNSSNKTVATVDKNGIITAKKDGTVTITVKTTKKGYHGKVLSKSCIVTVSKKDDSSDEPTIDPSKPDTPTLSRPEEPKENVSLVYSCLYSDGELVISQTEITPQKGRTVLANNKIRTPSKVYKKDKTKIKKVTFSGAVKPTSCQEWFLDCENLTTINHMENLYTNTTDDMTSMFENCTSLKEIDLSNFETENVYSMNDMFMNCSSLKTIDTSKFNTAKVKDMQFMFYNCSSLQTLDVSNFNTSNVTDMTNMFYNCKLLKNIDLTNFDTSKVTDFSRMFWGCSNFTTLNLSSFDTAKAWHMGWMFRNCTKLKTITVSDKWVTGTANTNGMFLNCGTDHVTKI
;
A
#
# COMPACT_ATOMS: atom_id res chain seq x y z
N MET A 1 -45.49 -19.47 -79.68
CA MET A 1 -45.18 -18.63 -78.51
C MET A 1 -44.97 -17.18 -78.97
N ASN A 2 -45.82 -16.25 -78.53
CA ASN A 2 -45.92 -14.89 -79.08
C ASN A 2 -44.62 -14.09 -78.86
N ARG A 3 -44.08 -13.38 -79.87
CA ARG A 3 -42.77 -12.67 -79.81
C ARG A 3 -42.63 -11.72 -78.61
N ARG A 4 -43.75 -11.17 -78.10
CA ARG A 4 -43.79 -10.37 -76.87
C ARG A 4 -43.50 -11.18 -75.60
N LYS A 5 -44.01 -12.42 -75.48
CA LYS A 5 -43.73 -13.29 -74.33
C LYS A 5 -42.26 -13.75 -74.30
N ALA A 6 -41.67 -14.00 -75.46
CA ALA A 6 -40.24 -14.34 -75.57
C ALA A 6 -39.32 -13.17 -75.15
N LYS A 7 -39.64 -11.92 -75.54
CA LYS A 7 -38.90 -10.73 -75.10
C LYS A 7 -39.02 -10.47 -73.60
N ILE A 8 -40.20 -10.67 -73.02
CA ILE A 8 -40.40 -10.51 -71.57
C ILE A 8 -39.65 -11.61 -70.78
N LEU A 9 -39.67 -12.87 -71.25
CA LEU A 9 -38.89 -13.93 -70.63
C LEU A 9 -37.38 -13.69 -70.72
N PHE A 10 -36.88 -13.23 -71.87
CA PHE A 10 -35.46 -12.95 -72.07
C PHE A 10 -34.98 -11.76 -71.22
N MET A 11 -35.79 -10.70 -71.12
CA MET A 11 -35.49 -9.53 -70.29
C MET A 11 -35.58 -9.86 -68.79
N SER A 12 -36.51 -10.74 -68.38
CA SER A 12 -36.62 -11.24 -67.01
C SER A 12 -35.48 -12.18 -66.63
N LEU A 13 -35.01 -13.02 -67.56
CA LEU A 13 -33.83 -13.89 -67.39
C LEU A 13 -32.53 -13.06 -67.29
N CYS A 14 -32.37 -12.02 -68.12
CA CYS A 14 -31.24 -11.09 -68.00
C CYS A 14 -31.26 -10.31 -66.67
N LEU A 15 -32.44 -9.88 -66.18
CA LEU A 15 -32.57 -9.22 -64.88
C LEU A 15 -32.27 -10.16 -63.70
N MET A 16 -32.71 -11.43 -63.77
CA MET A 16 -32.35 -12.44 -62.76
C MET A 16 -30.85 -12.77 -62.78
N ILE A 17 -30.24 -12.94 -63.96
CA ILE A 17 -28.79 -13.20 -64.07
C ILE A 17 -27.99 -11.99 -63.56
N CYS A 18 -28.40 -10.76 -63.88
CA CYS A 18 -27.79 -9.56 -63.32
C CYS A 18 -27.98 -9.47 -61.80
N MET A 19 -29.16 -9.78 -61.25
CA MET A 19 -29.38 -9.79 -59.78
C MET A 19 -28.56 -10.87 -59.07
N VAL A 20 -28.46 -12.07 -59.64
CA VAL A 20 -27.66 -13.18 -59.07
C VAL A 20 -26.16 -12.86 -59.14
N LEU A 21 -25.68 -12.20 -60.21
CA LEU A 21 -24.30 -11.71 -60.32
C LEU A 21 -24.03 -10.50 -59.40
N PHE A 22 -25.02 -9.64 -59.15
CA PHE A 22 -24.90 -8.51 -58.21
C PHE A 22 -24.92 -8.98 -56.75
N VAL A 23 -25.75 -9.98 -56.41
CA VAL A 23 -25.85 -10.56 -55.06
C VAL A 23 -24.63 -11.43 -54.73
N SER A 24 -24.11 -12.21 -55.69
CA SER A 24 -22.89 -13.02 -55.50
C SER A 24 -21.61 -12.17 -55.38
N ASN A 25 -21.57 -10.98 -55.99
CA ASN A 25 -20.46 -10.02 -55.79
C ASN A 25 -20.56 -9.21 -54.49
N ASN A 26 -21.75 -9.03 -53.90
CA ASN A 26 -21.90 -8.24 -52.67
C ASN A 26 -21.83 -9.07 -51.38
N THR A 27 -22.11 -10.37 -51.40
CA THR A 27 -21.94 -11.26 -50.23
C THR A 27 -20.48 -11.68 -49.99
N ASN A 28 -19.60 -11.48 -50.97
CA ASN A 28 -18.18 -11.86 -50.89
C ASN A 28 -17.22 -10.78 -50.36
N ALA A 29 -17.72 -9.60 -49.98
CA ALA A 29 -16.83 -8.49 -49.58
C ALA A 29 -16.46 -8.50 -48.08
N ALA A 30 -17.33 -9.02 -47.21
CA ALA A 30 -17.08 -9.16 -45.77
C ALA A 30 -16.20 -10.39 -45.42
N SER A 31 -15.98 -11.30 -46.38
CA SER A 31 -15.15 -12.51 -46.21
C SER A 31 -13.67 -12.29 -46.58
N LYS A 32 -13.31 -11.20 -47.26
CA LYS A 32 -11.92 -10.96 -47.71
C LYS A 32 -10.99 -10.68 -46.53
N LYS A 33 -9.88 -11.42 -46.46
CA LYS A 33 -8.83 -11.26 -45.43
C LYS A 33 -8.20 -9.86 -45.57
N PRO A 34 -8.12 -9.05 -44.50
CA PRO A 34 -7.46 -7.75 -44.57
C PRO A 34 -5.96 -7.92 -44.84
N THR A 35 -5.41 -7.10 -45.74
CA THR A 35 -3.98 -7.10 -46.11
C THR A 35 -3.24 -5.89 -45.55
N LYS A 36 -3.94 -4.77 -45.29
CA LYS A 36 -3.39 -3.58 -44.63
C LYS A 36 -4.28 -3.12 -43.48
N MET A 37 -3.68 -2.50 -42.46
CA MET A 37 -4.35 -1.94 -41.28
C MET A 37 -3.65 -0.66 -40.84
N THR A 38 -4.44 0.36 -40.50
CA THR A 38 -3.97 1.63 -39.93
C THR A 38 -4.59 1.85 -38.57
N LEU A 39 -3.77 2.23 -37.59
CA LEU A 39 -4.20 2.56 -36.23
C LEU A 39 -4.30 4.09 -36.08
N ASN A 40 -5.06 4.54 -35.09
CA ASN A 40 -5.14 5.97 -34.76
C ASN A 40 -3.82 6.56 -34.25
N VAL A 41 -2.90 5.75 -33.73
CA VAL A 41 -1.56 6.17 -33.27
C VAL A 41 -0.51 5.10 -33.54
N SER A 42 0.76 5.52 -33.63
CA SER A 42 1.93 4.63 -33.62
C SER A 42 2.69 4.66 -32.28
N LYS A 43 2.60 5.77 -31.53
CA LYS A 43 3.15 5.94 -30.18
C LYS A 43 2.22 6.80 -29.32
N LYS A 44 2.21 6.57 -28.01
CA LYS A 44 1.43 7.38 -27.05
C LYS A 44 2.07 7.40 -25.67
N THR A 45 2.13 8.58 -25.05
CA THR A 45 2.40 8.72 -23.62
C THR A 45 1.08 8.69 -22.85
N VAL A 46 1.02 7.88 -21.79
CA VAL A 46 -0.13 7.73 -20.90
C VAL A 46 0.32 7.99 -19.47
N ASP A 47 -0.51 8.66 -18.69
CA ASP A 47 -0.25 8.89 -17.27
C ASP A 47 -0.37 7.57 -16.47
N VAL A 48 0.28 7.45 -15.32
CA VAL A 48 0.05 6.32 -14.40
C VAL A 48 -1.41 6.34 -13.94
N GLY A 49 -2.13 5.23 -14.07
CA GLY A 49 -3.58 5.15 -13.83
C GLY A 49 -4.45 5.72 -14.96
N GLY A 50 -3.87 6.47 -15.90
CA GLY A 50 -4.56 7.02 -17.07
C GLY A 50 -4.92 5.96 -18.11
N THR A 51 -5.85 6.31 -18.99
CA THR A 51 -6.32 5.41 -20.06
C THR A 51 -6.22 6.06 -21.45
N TYR A 52 -6.09 5.22 -22.48
CA TYR A 52 -6.11 5.66 -23.87
C TYR A 52 -6.67 4.55 -24.76
N GLN A 53 -7.57 4.88 -25.69
CA GLN A 53 -8.12 3.89 -26.61
C GLN A 53 -7.36 3.86 -27.94
N ILE A 54 -6.78 2.71 -28.25
CA ILE A 54 -6.26 2.40 -29.58
C ILE A 54 -7.45 1.95 -30.44
N LYS A 55 -7.60 2.58 -31.61
CA LYS A 55 -8.67 2.31 -32.58
C LYS A 55 -8.07 1.89 -33.91
N VAL A 56 -8.67 0.88 -34.54
CA VAL A 56 -8.40 0.54 -35.95
C VAL A 56 -9.08 1.58 -36.82
N LYS A 57 -8.31 2.51 -37.40
CA LYS A 57 -8.82 3.61 -38.22
C LYS A 57 -9.36 3.09 -39.55
N SER A 58 -8.59 2.22 -40.21
CA SER A 58 -8.98 1.62 -41.50
C SER A 58 -8.30 0.27 -41.73
N VAL A 59 -8.91 -0.52 -42.60
CA VAL A 59 -8.37 -1.77 -43.15
C VAL A 59 -8.54 -1.77 -44.67
N SER A 60 -7.68 -2.50 -45.38
CA SER A 60 -7.81 -2.71 -46.83
C SER A 60 -7.92 -4.20 -47.16
N PRO A 61 -8.84 -4.60 -48.07
CA PRO A 61 -9.85 -3.77 -48.73
C PRO A 61 -10.88 -3.19 -47.74
N SER A 62 -11.54 -2.08 -48.08
CA SER A 62 -12.36 -1.28 -47.14
C SER A 62 -13.53 -2.05 -46.51
N LYS A 63 -14.08 -3.05 -47.23
CA LYS A 63 -15.14 -3.95 -46.77
C LYS A 63 -14.62 -5.14 -45.90
N ALA A 64 -13.31 -5.31 -45.73
CA ALA A 64 -12.72 -6.38 -44.92
C ALA A 64 -12.98 -6.22 -43.42
N SER A 65 -12.88 -7.31 -42.66
CA SER A 65 -13.11 -7.30 -41.21
C SER A 65 -12.09 -6.44 -40.43
N LYS A 66 -12.60 -5.56 -39.56
CA LYS A 66 -11.80 -4.76 -38.60
C LYS A 66 -11.54 -5.47 -37.27
N SER A 67 -11.95 -6.74 -37.13
CA SER A 67 -11.81 -7.47 -35.87
C SER A 67 -10.35 -7.79 -35.55
N VAL A 68 -9.92 -7.42 -34.34
CA VAL A 68 -8.54 -7.53 -33.88
C VAL A 68 -8.44 -8.16 -32.49
N ALA A 69 -7.28 -8.74 -32.20
CA ALA A 69 -6.83 -9.14 -30.89
C ALA A 69 -5.71 -8.20 -30.42
N TYR A 70 -5.69 -7.90 -29.13
CA TYR A 70 -4.70 -7.03 -28.51
C TYR A 70 -3.81 -7.83 -27.56
N LYS A 71 -2.51 -7.52 -27.54
CA LYS A 71 -1.56 -8.09 -26.58
C LYS A 71 -0.59 -7.01 -26.12
N SER A 72 -0.38 -6.90 -24.82
CA SER A 72 0.69 -6.06 -24.25
C SER A 72 1.97 -6.88 -24.10
N SER A 73 3.12 -6.27 -24.42
CA SER A 73 4.44 -6.88 -24.15
C SER A 73 4.80 -6.88 -22.67
N ASN A 74 4.22 -5.96 -21.87
CA ASN A 74 4.48 -5.88 -20.43
C ASN A 74 3.22 -5.36 -19.72
N THR A 75 2.45 -6.28 -19.15
CA THR A 75 1.21 -5.99 -18.42
C THR A 75 1.45 -5.36 -17.05
N LYS A 76 2.67 -5.37 -16.53
CA LYS A 76 3.05 -4.63 -15.30
C LYS A 76 3.18 -3.12 -15.59
N ILE A 77 3.57 -2.75 -16.82
CA ILE A 77 3.68 -1.34 -17.27
C ILE A 77 2.35 -0.83 -17.82
N ALA A 78 1.75 -1.55 -18.78
CA ALA A 78 0.47 -1.15 -19.37
C ALA A 78 -0.36 -2.38 -19.75
N THR A 79 -1.64 -2.39 -19.36
CA THR A 79 -2.62 -3.41 -19.78
C THR A 79 -3.48 -2.88 -20.92
N ILE A 80 -4.07 -3.78 -21.70
CA ILE A 80 -5.04 -3.44 -22.74
C ILE A 80 -6.26 -4.34 -22.68
N SER A 81 -7.46 -3.77 -22.78
CA SER A 81 -8.72 -4.51 -22.82
C SER A 81 -9.04 -5.05 -24.23
N SER A 82 -10.03 -5.94 -24.31
CA SER A 82 -10.56 -6.43 -25.59
C SER A 82 -11.14 -5.32 -26.47
N LYS A 83 -11.53 -4.17 -25.90
CA LYS A 83 -12.02 -2.97 -26.60
C LYS A 83 -10.92 -2.00 -27.02
N GLY A 84 -9.64 -2.38 -26.84
CA GLY A 84 -8.49 -1.55 -27.20
C GLY A 84 -8.16 -0.43 -26.20
N ILE A 85 -8.70 -0.49 -24.98
CA ILE A 85 -8.44 0.53 -23.95
C ILE A 85 -7.16 0.15 -23.21
N VAL A 86 -6.11 0.94 -23.40
CA VAL A 86 -4.87 0.87 -22.65
C VAL A 86 -5.05 1.53 -21.29
N LYS A 87 -4.55 0.90 -20.22
CA LYS A 87 -4.42 1.49 -18.88
C LYS A 87 -2.96 1.44 -18.43
N GLY A 88 -2.38 2.60 -18.11
CA GLY A 88 -1.03 2.70 -17.56
C GLY A 88 -1.01 2.26 -16.09
N LYS A 89 -0.06 1.39 -15.72
CA LYS A 89 0.06 0.83 -14.36
C LYS A 89 1.34 1.27 -13.66
N LYS A 90 2.48 1.23 -14.35
CA LYS A 90 3.80 1.59 -13.80
C LYS A 90 4.59 2.35 -14.85
N GLU A 91 5.46 3.25 -14.41
CA GLU A 91 6.36 3.98 -15.31
C GLU A 91 7.24 3.03 -16.12
N GLY A 92 7.48 3.39 -17.38
CA GLY A 92 8.26 2.61 -18.32
C GLY A 92 7.58 2.50 -19.67
N THR A 93 8.09 1.62 -20.53
CA THR A 93 7.59 1.44 -21.90
C THR A 93 7.02 0.05 -22.13
N ALA A 94 5.88 -0.03 -22.79
CA ALA A 94 5.28 -1.28 -23.26
C ALA A 94 4.90 -1.18 -24.73
N LYS A 95 4.98 -2.29 -25.47
CA LYS A 95 4.50 -2.38 -26.86
C LYS A 95 3.14 -3.08 -26.86
N ILE A 96 2.15 -2.43 -27.45
CA ILE A 96 0.84 -3.05 -27.71
C ILE A 96 0.84 -3.60 -29.13
N THR A 97 0.65 -4.90 -29.27
CA THR A 97 0.41 -5.56 -30.55
C THR A 97 -1.07 -5.62 -30.85
N VAL A 98 -1.46 -5.11 -32.02
CA VAL A 98 -2.80 -5.22 -32.60
C VAL A 98 -2.72 -6.20 -33.76
N GLN A 99 -3.39 -7.34 -33.65
CA GLN A 99 -3.35 -8.42 -34.66
C GLN A 99 -4.73 -8.63 -35.25
N SER A 100 -4.84 -8.74 -36.58
CA SER A 100 -6.13 -9.10 -37.20
C SER A 100 -6.53 -10.53 -36.83
N LYS A 101 -7.80 -10.73 -36.45
CA LYS A 101 -8.34 -12.08 -36.20
C LYS A 101 -8.52 -12.90 -37.49
N LYS A 102 -8.73 -12.24 -38.63
CA LYS A 102 -8.94 -12.89 -39.94
C LYS A 102 -7.62 -13.11 -40.70
N ASN A 103 -6.59 -12.33 -40.41
CA ASN A 103 -5.24 -12.52 -40.95
C ASN A 103 -4.19 -12.42 -39.84
N LYS A 104 -3.79 -13.56 -39.26
CA LYS A 104 -2.81 -13.61 -38.16
C LYS A 104 -1.43 -13.04 -38.53
N LYS A 105 -1.08 -12.95 -39.82
CA LYS A 105 0.17 -12.32 -40.30
C LYS A 105 0.10 -10.80 -40.27
N LEU A 106 -1.09 -10.19 -40.33
CA LEU A 106 -1.27 -8.75 -40.27
C LEU A 106 -1.25 -8.26 -38.81
N LYS A 107 -0.12 -7.65 -38.42
CA LYS A 107 0.12 -7.08 -37.09
C LYS A 107 0.58 -5.62 -37.21
N LYS A 108 0.19 -4.79 -36.25
CA LYS A 108 0.74 -3.46 -36.00
C LYS A 108 1.09 -3.31 -34.53
N THR A 109 2.09 -2.50 -34.23
CA THR A 109 2.53 -2.23 -32.86
C THR A 109 2.38 -0.76 -32.52
N VAL A 110 1.95 -0.48 -31.29
CA VAL A 110 1.91 0.86 -30.71
C VAL A 110 2.88 0.91 -29.53
N ALA A 111 3.79 1.88 -29.53
CA ALA A 111 4.66 2.14 -28.39
C ALA A 111 3.92 2.96 -27.33
N ILE A 112 3.76 2.39 -26.13
CA ILE A 112 3.15 3.06 -24.98
C ILE A 112 4.26 3.42 -24.01
N THR A 113 4.36 4.71 -23.68
CA THR A 113 5.24 5.21 -22.63
C THR A 113 4.38 5.66 -21.46
N VAL A 114 4.55 5.04 -20.31
CA VAL A 114 3.85 5.42 -19.08
C VAL A 114 4.78 6.32 -18.27
N LYS A 115 4.33 7.53 -17.96
CA LYS A 115 5.06 8.50 -17.12
C LYS A 115 4.14 9.04 -16.04
N ARG A 116 4.70 9.48 -14.93
CA ARG A 116 3.95 10.28 -13.96
C ARG A 116 3.88 11.74 -14.42
N LEU A 117 2.74 12.15 -14.97
CA LEU A 117 2.53 13.51 -15.49
C LEU A 117 1.88 14.47 -14.49
N LYS A 118 1.30 13.93 -13.40
CA LYS A 118 0.72 14.70 -12.29
C LYS A 118 1.66 14.73 -11.09
N PRO A 119 1.60 15.78 -10.25
CA PRO A 119 2.39 15.84 -9.03
C PRO A 119 2.05 14.66 -8.10
N TYR A 120 3.08 14.00 -7.58
CA TYR A 120 2.94 12.84 -6.68
C TYR A 120 3.76 12.93 -5.40
N SER A 121 4.57 13.97 -5.25
CA SER A 121 5.33 14.22 -4.04
C SER A 121 5.53 15.71 -3.88
N LEU A 122 5.31 16.21 -2.66
CA LEU A 122 5.61 17.56 -2.21
C LEU A 122 6.33 17.41 -0.87
N THR A 123 7.52 17.98 -0.75
CA THR A 123 8.38 17.90 0.45
C THR A 123 8.89 19.29 0.82
N LEU A 124 9.23 19.49 2.08
CA LEU A 124 9.86 20.70 2.60
C LEU A 124 11.26 20.36 3.14
N ASN A 125 12.21 21.26 3.02
CA ASN A 125 13.54 21.10 3.63
C ASN A 125 13.50 21.21 5.16
N LYS A 126 12.48 21.87 5.72
CA LYS A 126 12.21 21.98 7.16
C LYS A 126 10.72 21.84 7.42
N THR A 127 10.37 21.20 8.53
CA THR A 127 8.99 21.10 9.03
C THR A 127 8.80 21.85 10.35
N LYS A 128 9.90 22.28 10.98
CA LYS A 128 9.95 23.19 12.12
C LYS A 128 11.09 24.21 11.93
N LEU A 129 10.88 25.44 12.36
CA LEU A 129 11.84 26.53 12.37
C LEU A 129 11.69 27.33 13.66
N ASN A 130 12.80 27.55 14.36
CA ASN A 130 12.88 28.53 15.44
C ASN A 130 13.56 29.76 14.86
N MET A 131 12.95 30.93 15.05
CA MET A 131 13.39 32.20 14.48
C MET A 131 13.28 33.27 15.55
N ASN A 132 14.20 34.22 15.58
CA ASN A 132 14.01 35.42 16.38
C ASN A 132 13.14 36.42 15.61
N VAL A 133 12.52 37.37 16.31
CA VAL A 133 11.82 38.49 15.66
C VAL A 133 12.78 39.19 14.68
N ASN A 134 12.27 39.50 13.47
CA ASN A 134 12.99 40.05 12.31
C ASN A 134 13.86 39.06 11.51
N ASP A 135 14.03 37.81 11.96
CA ASP A 135 14.72 36.81 11.15
C ASP A 135 13.96 36.51 9.85
N THR A 136 14.70 36.07 8.84
CA THR A 136 14.14 35.53 7.60
C THR A 136 14.66 34.13 7.31
N TYR A 137 13.83 33.29 6.68
CA TYR A 137 14.23 31.93 6.31
C TYR A 137 13.61 31.49 4.98
N LYS A 138 14.42 30.96 4.05
CA LYS A 138 13.92 30.39 2.80
C LYS A 138 13.49 28.94 2.99
N LEU A 139 12.18 28.73 3.15
CA LEU A 139 11.58 27.41 3.20
C LEU A 139 11.47 26.83 1.79
N LYS A 140 12.28 25.81 1.49
CA LYS A 140 12.36 25.19 0.18
C LYS A 140 11.35 24.05 0.05
N ALA A 141 10.40 24.21 -0.88
CA ALA A 141 9.51 23.14 -1.29
C ALA A 141 10.04 22.42 -2.54
N THR A 142 9.98 21.09 -2.55
CA THR A 142 10.35 20.25 -3.70
C THR A 142 9.16 19.41 -4.16
N VAL A 143 8.78 19.55 -5.44
CA VAL A 143 7.64 18.81 -6.05
C VAL A 143 8.14 17.86 -7.14
N LYS A 144 7.80 16.57 -7.05
CA LYS A 144 8.05 15.61 -8.14
C LYS A 144 6.92 15.65 -9.17
N ALA A 145 7.27 15.60 -10.47
CA ALA A 145 6.41 15.93 -11.61
C ALA A 145 5.89 17.38 -11.57
N SER A 146 6.83 18.33 -11.38
CA SER A 146 6.71 19.80 -11.32
C SER A 146 5.29 20.38 -11.46
N SER A 147 4.85 21.06 -10.41
CA SER A 147 3.58 21.78 -10.35
C SER A 147 3.81 23.13 -9.67
N PRO A 148 3.17 24.23 -10.12
CA PRO A 148 3.22 25.48 -9.38
C PRO A 148 2.74 25.26 -7.94
N ILE A 149 3.28 26.04 -7.01
CA ILE A 149 2.95 25.97 -5.59
C ILE A 149 2.46 27.30 -5.05
N THR A 150 1.66 27.26 -4.01
CA THR A 150 1.18 28.43 -3.27
C THR A 150 1.53 28.30 -1.80
N TRP A 151 1.95 29.40 -1.20
CA TRP A 151 2.31 29.49 0.21
C TRP A 151 1.24 30.27 0.98
N ASN A 152 1.01 29.89 2.24
CA ASN A 152 0.10 30.58 3.15
C ASN A 152 0.65 30.55 4.57
N SER A 153 0.51 31.65 5.30
CA SER A 153 0.72 31.70 6.74
C SER A 153 -0.62 31.65 7.47
N SER A 154 -0.75 30.80 8.49
CA SER A 154 -1.95 30.74 9.33
C SER A 154 -2.15 31.99 10.18
N ASN A 155 -1.08 32.75 10.45
CA ASN A 155 -1.13 33.99 11.21
C ASN A 155 -0.04 34.97 10.73
N LYS A 156 -0.43 35.90 9.84
CA LYS A 156 0.48 36.89 9.24
C LYS A 156 1.01 37.94 10.22
N THR A 157 0.48 38.02 11.44
CA THR A 157 1.01 38.92 12.48
C THR A 157 2.21 38.32 13.22
N VAL A 158 2.34 36.98 13.25
CA VAL A 158 3.48 36.24 13.84
C VAL A 158 4.59 36.04 12.82
N ALA A 159 4.27 35.50 11.64
CA ALA A 159 5.20 35.45 10.51
C ALA A 159 4.48 35.48 9.16
N THR A 160 5.10 36.08 8.15
CA THR A 160 4.61 36.07 6.76
C THR A 160 5.43 35.12 5.90
N VAL A 161 4.88 34.66 4.77
CA VAL A 161 5.60 33.90 3.74
C VAL A 161 5.28 34.49 2.36
N ASP A 162 6.29 34.67 1.52
CA ASP A 162 6.13 35.17 0.16
C ASP A 162 5.90 34.06 -0.88
N LYS A 163 5.75 34.43 -2.16
CA LYS A 163 5.57 33.46 -3.26
C LYS A 163 6.79 32.55 -3.49
N ASN A 164 7.96 32.92 -3.00
CA ASN A 164 9.22 32.19 -3.14
C ASN A 164 9.53 31.30 -1.93
N GLY A 165 8.66 31.30 -0.90
CA GLY A 165 8.85 30.55 0.34
C GLY A 165 9.76 31.25 1.36
N ILE A 166 10.02 32.55 1.21
CA ILE A 166 10.76 33.33 2.21
C ILE A 166 9.81 33.69 3.35
N ILE A 167 10.14 33.21 4.54
CA ILE A 167 9.44 33.47 5.79
C ILE A 167 10.08 34.69 6.45
N THR A 168 9.27 35.59 7.00
CA THR A 168 9.72 36.74 7.81
C THR A 168 9.03 36.69 9.16
N ALA A 169 9.80 36.56 10.23
CA ALA A 169 9.33 36.57 11.61
C ALA A 169 9.02 38.00 12.08
N LYS A 170 7.84 38.22 12.66
CA LYS A 170 7.33 39.56 13.01
C LYS A 170 7.04 39.74 14.50
N LYS A 171 6.49 38.72 15.15
CA LYS A 171 6.08 38.79 16.55
C LYS A 171 6.26 37.43 17.19
N ASP A 172 6.63 37.46 18.47
CA ASP A 172 6.62 36.30 19.35
C ASP A 172 5.33 35.47 19.22
N GLY A 173 5.51 34.15 19.11
CA GLY A 173 4.42 33.19 18.95
C GLY A 173 4.67 32.14 17.88
N THR A 174 3.69 31.25 17.71
CA THR A 174 3.80 30.09 16.81
C THR A 174 2.83 30.19 15.65
N VAL A 175 3.32 29.93 14.43
CA VAL A 175 2.53 29.99 13.20
C VAL A 175 2.81 28.82 12.28
N THR A 176 1.81 28.39 11.51
CA THR A 176 1.96 27.34 10.51
C THR A 176 2.07 27.94 9.11
N ILE A 177 3.20 27.71 8.45
CA ILE A 177 3.44 28.03 7.04
C ILE A 177 3.08 26.80 6.21
N THR A 178 2.11 26.92 5.30
CA THR A 178 1.61 25.82 4.45
C THR A 178 1.95 26.08 2.99
N VAL A 179 2.44 25.04 2.30
CA VAL A 179 2.61 24.99 0.84
C VAL A 179 1.63 24.01 0.22
N LYS A 180 1.01 24.39 -0.89
CA LYS A 180 0.12 23.53 -1.69
C LYS A 180 0.51 23.52 -3.15
N THR A 181 0.32 22.39 -3.84
CA THR A 181 0.38 22.38 -5.32
C THR A 181 -0.89 22.98 -5.91
N THR A 182 -0.80 23.70 -7.02
CA THR A 182 -1.97 24.24 -7.73
C THR A 182 -2.70 23.19 -8.56
N LYS A 183 -1.97 22.20 -9.09
CA LYS A 183 -2.55 21.04 -9.79
C LYS A 183 -2.85 19.89 -8.83
N LYS A 184 -3.93 19.16 -9.11
CA LYS A 184 -4.32 17.92 -8.42
C LYS A 184 -3.39 16.76 -8.80
N GLY A 185 -3.04 15.92 -7.82
CA GLY A 185 -2.29 14.68 -8.01
C GLY A 185 -3.16 13.50 -8.47
N TYR A 186 -2.64 12.27 -8.37
CA TYR A 186 -3.32 11.04 -8.84
C TYR A 186 -4.64 10.74 -8.13
N HIS A 187 -4.81 11.21 -6.89
CA HIS A 187 -6.03 11.00 -6.09
C HIS A 187 -7.05 12.14 -6.25
N GLY A 188 -6.89 13.03 -7.23
CA GLY A 188 -7.81 14.16 -7.43
C GLY A 188 -7.72 15.25 -6.36
N LYS A 189 -6.76 15.17 -5.44
CA LYS A 189 -6.47 16.15 -4.38
C LYS A 189 -5.20 16.93 -4.68
N VAL A 190 -5.11 18.16 -4.19
CA VAL A 190 -3.86 18.92 -4.17
C VAL A 190 -2.93 18.35 -3.11
N LEU A 191 -1.61 18.36 -3.36
CA LEU A 191 -0.63 18.02 -2.33
C LEU A 191 -0.45 19.22 -1.40
N SER A 192 -0.31 18.96 -0.10
CA SER A 192 -0.13 20.00 0.91
C SER A 192 0.95 19.56 1.91
N LYS A 193 1.83 20.48 2.31
CA LYS A 193 2.80 20.29 3.41
C LYS A 193 2.90 21.57 4.23
N SER A 194 3.32 21.43 5.49
CA SER A 194 3.38 22.56 6.42
C SER A 194 4.68 22.54 7.23
N CYS A 195 5.13 23.74 7.60
CA CYS A 195 6.22 23.99 8.53
C CYS A 195 5.68 24.81 9.69
N ILE A 196 5.99 24.40 10.93
CA ILE A 196 5.72 25.19 12.12
C ILE A 196 6.88 26.17 12.32
N VAL A 197 6.58 27.44 12.55
CA VAL A 197 7.56 28.48 12.83
C VAL A 197 7.26 29.01 14.23
N THR A 198 8.22 28.86 15.13
CA THR A 198 8.20 29.46 16.46
C THR A 198 9.07 30.70 16.42
N VAL A 199 8.48 31.85 16.72
CA VAL A 199 9.18 33.13 16.80
C VAL A 199 9.38 33.48 18.27
N SER A 200 10.61 33.79 18.67
CA SER A 200 10.94 34.23 20.03
C SER A 200 11.52 35.64 20.02
N LYS A 201 11.34 36.39 21.10
CA LYS A 201 12.11 37.62 21.33
C LYS A 201 13.55 37.23 21.66
N LYS A 202 14.51 38.04 21.21
CA LYS A 202 15.90 37.92 21.63
C LYS A 202 15.99 38.43 23.07
N ASP A 203 16.41 37.61 24.02
CA ASP A 203 16.67 38.07 25.38
C ASP A 203 17.96 38.90 25.38
N ASP A 204 17.81 40.21 25.61
CA ASP A 204 18.88 41.10 26.04
C ASP A 204 18.95 41.01 27.57
N SER A 205 19.69 40.05 28.12
CA SER A 205 20.09 40.09 29.53
C SER A 205 21.48 39.47 29.71
N SER A 206 22.49 40.32 29.62
CA SER A 206 23.80 40.11 30.23
C SER A 206 23.68 40.42 31.71
N ASP A 207 23.80 39.42 32.59
CA ASP A 207 24.29 39.59 33.96
C ASP A 207 24.65 38.22 34.53
N GLU A 208 25.95 37.99 34.71
CA GLU A 208 26.55 36.79 35.31
C GLU A 208 26.99 37.13 36.75
N PRO A 209 26.69 36.31 37.78
CA PRO A 209 27.13 36.61 39.14
C PRO A 209 28.53 36.06 39.43
N THR A 210 29.35 36.90 40.04
CA THR A 210 30.72 36.64 40.54
C THR A 210 30.75 35.70 41.76
N ILE A 211 31.70 34.77 41.81
CA ILE A 211 31.94 33.85 42.95
C ILE A 211 33.15 34.32 43.80
N ASP A 212 32.97 34.32 45.12
CA ASP A 212 33.93 34.62 46.20
C ASP A 212 34.78 33.37 46.57
N PRO A 213 36.14 33.45 46.61
CA PRO A 213 37.00 32.31 46.87
C PRO A 213 37.51 32.27 48.33
N SER A 214 36.79 31.62 49.23
CA SER A 214 37.39 31.15 50.50
C SER A 214 36.71 29.92 51.12
N LYS A 215 36.97 28.72 50.59
CA LYS A 215 36.99 27.46 51.37
C LYS A 215 37.68 26.32 50.59
N PRO A 216 38.56 25.50 51.22
CA PRO A 216 39.31 24.47 50.51
C PRO A 216 38.54 23.15 50.36
N ASP A 217 38.85 22.46 49.26
CA ASP A 217 38.21 21.30 48.66
C ASP A 217 38.21 20.00 49.51
N THR A 218 37.12 19.25 49.40
CA THR A 218 37.13 17.78 49.46
C THR A 218 36.77 17.23 48.07
N PRO A 219 37.61 16.37 47.45
CA PRO A 219 37.36 15.91 46.09
C PRO A 219 36.36 14.74 46.10
N THR A 220 35.12 15.02 45.73
CA THR A 220 34.22 13.99 45.19
C THR A 220 34.14 14.19 43.68
N LEU A 221 34.58 13.18 42.93
CA LEU A 221 34.40 13.08 41.48
C LEU A 221 32.89 13.00 41.17
N SER A 222 32.24 14.14 41.01
CA SER A 222 30.94 14.24 40.35
C SER A 222 31.16 14.18 38.84
N ARG A 223 30.67 13.07 38.27
CA ARG A 223 30.37 12.89 36.84
C ARG A 223 29.71 14.16 36.28
N PRO A 224 30.02 14.61 35.05
CA PRO A 224 29.36 15.78 34.47
C PRO A 224 27.84 15.57 34.53
N GLU A 225 27.12 16.50 35.17
CA GLU A 225 25.67 16.53 35.04
C GLU A 225 25.36 16.84 33.57
N GLU A 226 24.87 15.82 32.86
CA GLU A 226 24.16 16.01 31.60
C GLU A 226 23.06 17.06 31.80
N PRO A 227 22.83 17.96 30.84
CA PRO A 227 21.75 18.93 30.96
C PRO A 227 20.42 18.20 31.05
N LYS A 228 19.78 18.31 32.22
CA LYS A 228 18.40 17.86 32.46
C LYS A 228 17.44 18.75 31.67
N GLU A 229 17.15 18.38 30.43
CA GLU A 229 15.93 18.81 29.75
C GLU A 229 15.01 17.61 29.50
N ASN A 230 14.18 17.31 30.50
CA ASN A 230 13.04 16.41 30.37
C ASN A 230 11.93 17.07 29.53
N VAL A 231 12.13 17.24 28.23
CA VAL A 231 11.03 17.55 27.30
C VAL A 231 10.43 16.21 26.84
N SER A 232 9.46 15.68 27.59
CA SER A 232 8.74 14.49 27.12
C SER A 232 7.87 14.89 25.94
N LEU A 233 8.22 14.48 24.72
CA LEU A 233 7.32 14.56 23.57
C LEU A 233 5.99 13.88 23.93
N VAL A 234 4.85 14.46 23.56
CA VAL A 234 3.55 13.93 23.99
C VAL A 234 2.72 13.50 22.78
N TYR A 235 2.20 12.27 22.80
CA TYR A 235 1.10 11.88 21.91
C TYR A 235 -0.21 12.52 22.39
N SER A 236 -0.91 13.16 21.48
CA SER A 236 -2.30 13.58 21.69
C SER A 236 -3.22 12.73 20.85
N CYS A 237 -4.20 12.13 21.53
CA CYS A 237 -5.33 11.42 20.92
C CYS A 237 -6.59 12.24 21.22
N LEU A 238 -7.26 12.74 20.18
CA LEU A 238 -8.53 13.44 20.30
C LEU A 238 -9.60 12.64 19.56
N TYR A 239 -10.57 12.12 20.31
CA TYR A 239 -11.75 11.48 19.74
C TYR A 239 -12.92 12.47 19.68
N SER A 240 -13.53 12.61 18.51
CA SER A 240 -14.75 13.39 18.31
C SER A 240 -15.51 12.83 17.10
N ASP A 241 -16.81 12.60 17.25
CA ASP A 241 -17.74 12.21 16.18
C ASP A 241 -17.29 11.02 15.31
N GLY A 242 -16.73 9.99 15.94
CA GLY A 242 -16.27 8.79 15.24
C GLY A 242 -14.89 8.93 14.58
N GLU A 243 -14.22 10.06 14.75
CA GLU A 243 -12.85 10.30 14.28
C GLU A 243 -11.87 10.37 15.46
N LEU A 244 -10.80 9.57 15.39
CA LEU A 244 -9.64 9.66 16.26
C LEU A 244 -8.53 10.43 15.55
N VAL A 245 -8.19 11.61 16.06
CA VAL A 245 -7.06 12.41 15.58
C VAL A 245 -5.83 12.13 16.45
N ILE A 246 -4.75 11.71 15.82
CA ILE A 246 -3.46 11.42 16.48
C ILE A 246 -2.43 12.45 16.04
N SER A 247 -1.72 13.02 17.00
CA SER A 247 -0.59 13.92 16.78
C SER A 247 0.51 13.70 17.81
N GLN A 248 1.71 14.17 17.49
CA GLN A 248 2.82 14.26 18.43
C GLN A 248 3.25 15.71 18.52
N THR A 249 3.11 16.32 19.70
CA THR A 249 3.43 17.72 19.97
C THR A 249 4.13 17.83 21.32
N GLU A 250 4.95 18.87 21.49
CA GLU A 250 5.34 19.34 22.81
C GLU A 250 4.12 20.11 23.35
N ILE A 251 3.43 19.59 24.38
CA ILE A 251 2.24 20.25 24.93
C ILE A 251 2.41 20.45 26.43
N THR A 252 2.21 21.68 26.88
CA THR A 252 1.82 21.99 28.26
C THR A 252 0.37 21.50 28.48
N PRO A 253 0.08 20.65 29.48
CA PRO A 253 -1.25 20.06 29.67
C PRO A 253 -2.38 21.10 29.73
N GLN A 254 -3.47 20.87 28.99
CA GLN A 254 -4.71 21.67 29.09
C GLN A 254 -5.85 20.85 29.70
N LYS A 255 -6.72 21.50 30.49
CA LYS A 255 -7.89 20.90 31.14
C LYS A 255 -8.81 20.24 30.11
N GLY A 256 -9.07 18.94 30.27
CA GLY A 256 -9.92 18.15 29.35
C GLY A 256 -9.19 17.44 28.21
N ARG A 257 -7.85 17.57 28.11
CA ARG A 257 -7.03 16.77 27.19
C ARG A 257 -6.23 15.72 27.96
N THR A 258 -6.37 14.46 27.58
CA THR A 258 -5.43 13.42 28.00
C THR A 258 -4.13 13.60 27.21
N VAL A 259 -3.04 13.90 27.92
CA VAL A 259 -1.70 14.23 27.40
C VAL A 259 -0.78 13.09 27.84
N LEU A 260 -0.10 12.45 26.88
CA LEU A 260 0.63 11.19 27.05
C LEU A 260 2.12 11.30 26.70
N ALA A 261 3.02 11.21 27.67
CA ALA A 261 4.46 11.23 27.44
C ALA A 261 4.96 10.05 26.56
N ASN A 262 5.83 10.36 25.58
CA ASN A 262 6.39 9.46 24.55
C ASN A 262 7.03 8.20 25.14
N ASN A 263 7.67 8.30 26.30
CA ASN A 263 8.49 7.24 26.87
C ASN A 263 7.68 6.25 27.74
N LYS A 264 6.34 6.38 27.80
CA LYS A 264 5.49 5.49 28.64
C LYS A 264 4.29 4.87 27.93
N ILE A 265 4.00 5.18 26.67
CA ILE A 265 2.82 4.62 25.99
C ILE A 265 3.23 3.77 24.81
N ARG A 266 3.44 2.49 25.11
CA ARG A 266 3.51 1.43 24.10
C ARG A 266 2.13 1.17 23.48
N THR A 267 1.05 1.42 24.25
CA THR A 267 -0.34 1.00 23.97
C THR A 267 -1.37 2.14 23.98
N PRO A 268 -1.45 2.97 22.92
CA PRO A 268 -2.39 4.10 22.84
C PRO A 268 -3.86 3.72 22.93
N SER A 269 -4.26 2.49 22.55
CA SER A 269 -5.66 2.08 22.67
C SER A 269 -6.20 2.06 24.09
N LYS A 270 -5.32 2.07 25.11
CA LYS A 270 -5.72 2.26 26.51
C LYS A 270 -6.28 3.66 26.78
N VAL A 271 -5.92 4.65 25.96
CA VAL A 271 -6.30 6.06 26.11
C VAL A 271 -7.75 6.27 25.69
N TYR A 272 -8.15 5.70 24.57
CA TYR A 272 -9.49 5.82 24.00
C TYR A 272 -10.29 4.52 24.16
N LYS A 273 -9.95 3.71 25.17
CA LYS A 273 -10.51 2.36 25.41
C LYS A 273 -12.04 2.30 25.32
N LYS A 274 -12.74 3.29 25.91
CA LYS A 274 -14.22 3.36 25.94
C LYS A 274 -14.85 3.65 24.57
N ASP A 275 -14.07 4.19 23.64
CA ASP A 275 -14.54 4.65 22.34
C ASP A 275 -13.97 3.84 21.17
N LYS A 276 -13.12 2.83 21.41
CA LYS A 276 -12.50 1.95 20.38
C LYS A 276 -13.52 1.50 19.32
N THR A 277 -14.63 0.93 19.76
CA THR A 277 -15.69 0.43 18.87
C THR A 277 -16.47 1.55 18.18
N LYS A 278 -16.39 2.80 18.63
CA LYS A 278 -17.05 3.94 17.98
C LYS A 278 -16.17 4.61 16.92
N ILE A 279 -14.87 4.34 16.91
CA ILE A 279 -13.91 4.91 15.94
C ILE A 279 -14.19 4.33 14.56
N LYS A 280 -14.55 5.20 13.62
CA LYS A 280 -14.76 4.89 12.20
C LYS A 280 -13.61 5.37 11.32
N LYS A 281 -12.88 6.38 11.79
CA LYS A 281 -11.84 7.09 11.06
C LYS A 281 -10.68 7.42 11.99
N VAL A 282 -9.46 7.25 11.51
CA VAL A 282 -8.24 7.74 12.15
C VAL A 282 -7.59 8.79 11.25
N THR A 283 -7.00 9.82 11.84
CA THR A 283 -6.28 10.87 11.13
C THR A 283 -4.99 11.24 11.85
N PHE A 284 -3.84 11.13 11.18
CA PHE A 284 -2.56 11.64 11.67
C PHE A 284 -2.37 13.11 11.27
N SER A 285 -2.57 14.04 12.20
CA SER A 285 -2.56 15.49 11.92
C SER A 285 -1.17 16.13 11.90
N GLY A 286 -0.12 15.35 12.14
CA GLY A 286 1.28 15.76 12.06
C GLY A 286 2.20 14.55 12.15
N ALA A 287 3.52 14.75 12.06
CA ALA A 287 4.48 13.66 12.19
C ALA A 287 4.35 12.97 13.55
N VAL A 288 4.22 11.64 13.55
CA VAL A 288 4.13 10.80 14.75
C VAL A 288 5.22 9.73 14.66
N LYS A 289 6.10 9.69 15.65
CA LYS A 289 7.29 8.82 15.71
C LYS A 289 7.23 7.86 16.91
N PRO A 290 6.43 6.79 16.84
CA PRO A 290 6.41 5.73 17.85
C PRO A 290 7.75 5.07 18.09
N THR A 291 8.08 4.87 19.37
CA THR A 291 9.01 3.81 19.81
C THR A 291 8.34 2.44 19.82
N SER A 292 7.00 2.40 19.93
CA SER A 292 6.18 1.17 19.83
C SER A 292 4.81 1.49 19.23
N CYS A 293 4.33 0.58 18.39
CA CYS A 293 3.00 0.55 17.78
C CYS A 293 2.07 -0.50 18.44
N GLN A 294 2.43 -1.02 19.61
CA GLN A 294 1.68 -2.06 20.31
C GLN A 294 0.22 -1.61 20.57
N GLU A 295 -0.76 -2.42 20.19
CA GLU A 295 -2.20 -2.17 20.38
C GLU A 295 -2.65 -0.78 19.89
N TRP A 296 -2.07 -0.22 18.84
CA TRP A 296 -2.35 1.16 18.41
C TRP A 296 -3.76 1.40 17.88
N PHE A 297 -4.43 0.38 17.36
CA PHE A 297 -5.81 0.40 16.88
C PHE A 297 -6.60 -0.86 17.31
N LEU A 298 -6.12 -1.54 18.36
CA LEU A 298 -6.75 -2.73 18.92
C LEU A 298 -8.25 -2.48 19.22
N ASP A 299 -9.11 -3.36 18.72
CA ASP A 299 -10.58 -3.36 18.83
C ASP A 299 -11.29 -2.15 18.21
N CYS A 300 -10.63 -1.47 17.26
CA CYS A 300 -11.30 -0.46 16.44
C CYS A 300 -12.18 -1.13 15.35
N GLU A 301 -13.17 -1.93 15.77
CA GLU A 301 -14.00 -2.78 14.91
C GLU A 301 -14.69 -2.02 13.77
N ASN A 302 -15.10 -0.79 14.02
CA ASN A 302 -15.79 0.07 13.05
C ASN A 302 -14.83 0.93 12.20
N LEU A 303 -13.51 0.80 12.37
CA LEU A 303 -12.51 1.57 11.63
C LEU A 303 -12.54 1.19 10.15
N THR A 304 -12.81 2.18 9.30
CA THR A 304 -12.89 1.99 7.84
C THR A 304 -11.83 2.79 7.08
N THR A 305 -11.30 3.86 7.67
CA THR A 305 -10.42 4.81 7.00
C THR A 305 -9.31 5.28 7.93
N ILE A 306 -8.06 5.22 7.46
CA ILE A 306 -6.91 5.85 8.12
C ILE A 306 -6.33 6.91 7.18
N ASN A 307 -6.40 8.17 7.57
CA ASN A 307 -5.89 9.28 6.79
C ASN A 307 -4.49 9.68 7.24
N HIS A 308 -3.69 10.09 6.26
CA HIS A 308 -2.34 10.62 6.47
C HIS A 308 -1.36 9.62 7.08
N MET A 309 -1.45 8.34 6.69
CA MET A 309 -0.51 7.31 7.14
C MET A 309 0.96 7.67 6.84
N GLU A 310 1.23 8.50 5.83
CA GLU A 310 2.56 9.05 5.55
C GLU A 310 3.15 9.93 6.67
N ASN A 311 2.35 10.28 7.68
CA ASN A 311 2.82 10.99 8.85
C ASN A 311 3.19 10.05 10.01
N LEU A 312 2.98 8.75 9.88
CA LEU A 312 3.40 7.75 10.85
C LEU A 312 4.80 7.22 10.48
N TYR A 313 5.81 7.56 11.27
CA TYR A 313 7.20 7.16 11.08
C TYR A 313 7.52 5.99 12.01
N THR A 314 7.74 4.81 11.44
CA THR A 314 7.96 3.56 12.20
C THR A 314 9.42 3.16 12.31
N ASN A 315 10.35 3.99 11.81
CA ASN A 315 11.79 3.71 11.81
C ASN A 315 12.42 3.51 13.20
N THR A 316 11.75 3.98 14.26
CA THR A 316 12.15 3.77 15.67
C THR A 316 11.27 2.76 16.41
N THR A 317 10.32 2.12 15.74
CA THR A 317 9.35 1.21 16.34
C THR A 317 9.96 -0.17 16.58
N ASP A 318 9.89 -0.66 17.83
CA ASP A 318 10.41 -1.97 18.23
C ASP A 318 9.34 -3.07 18.33
N ASP A 319 8.06 -2.69 18.37
CA ASP A 319 6.95 -3.59 18.68
C ASP A 319 5.69 -3.13 17.94
N MET A 320 5.09 -4.02 17.15
CA MET A 320 3.85 -3.81 16.40
C MET A 320 2.75 -4.80 16.81
N THR A 321 2.86 -5.39 18.01
CA THR A 321 1.91 -6.39 18.52
C THR A 321 0.49 -5.83 18.52
N SER A 322 -0.49 -6.56 17.99
CA SER A 322 -1.91 -6.18 17.97
C SER A 322 -2.21 -4.80 17.36
N MET A 323 -1.34 -4.27 16.49
CA MET A 323 -1.47 -2.89 15.97
C MET A 323 -2.84 -2.64 15.32
N PHE A 324 -3.36 -3.60 14.54
CA PHE A 324 -4.66 -3.53 13.87
C PHE A 324 -5.59 -4.68 14.27
N GLU A 325 -5.34 -5.33 15.41
CA GLU A 325 -6.17 -6.43 15.88
C GLU A 325 -7.65 -5.99 16.02
N ASN A 326 -8.56 -6.86 15.57
CA ASN A 326 -10.01 -6.65 15.59
C ASN A 326 -10.50 -5.43 14.77
N CYS A 327 -9.70 -4.90 13.84
CA CYS A 327 -10.16 -3.90 12.85
C CYS A 327 -11.05 -4.53 11.76
N THR A 328 -12.17 -5.13 12.15
CA THR A 328 -13.01 -5.99 11.31
C THR A 328 -13.65 -5.26 10.12
N SER A 329 -13.86 -3.94 10.20
CA SER A 329 -14.42 -3.12 9.11
C SER A 329 -13.38 -2.56 8.13
N LEU A 330 -12.08 -2.73 8.39
CA LEU A 330 -11.01 -2.16 7.58
C LEU A 330 -10.88 -2.93 6.25
N LYS A 331 -11.09 -2.25 5.12
CA LYS A 331 -11.11 -2.87 3.77
C LYS A 331 -9.81 -2.71 3.01
N GLU A 332 -9.07 -1.66 3.32
CA GLU A 332 -7.77 -1.34 2.73
C GLU A 332 -6.90 -0.64 3.78
N ILE A 333 -5.59 -0.81 3.64
CA ILE A 333 -4.59 -0.15 4.47
C ILE A 333 -3.36 0.16 3.62
N ASP A 334 -2.83 1.37 3.76
CA ASP A 334 -1.58 1.78 3.13
C ASP A 334 -0.42 1.56 4.11
N LEU A 335 0.50 0.66 3.79
CA LEU A 335 1.70 0.34 4.58
C LEU A 335 2.98 0.81 3.87
N SER A 336 2.87 1.63 2.83
CA SER A 336 4.00 1.93 1.93
C SER A 336 5.16 2.72 2.56
N ASN A 337 4.91 3.36 3.72
CA ASN A 337 5.92 4.08 4.50
C ASN A 337 6.35 3.34 5.78
N PHE A 338 5.97 2.06 5.94
CA PHE A 338 6.42 1.29 7.11
C PHE A 338 7.90 0.92 6.98
N GLU A 339 8.65 1.20 8.05
CA GLU A 339 10.05 0.86 8.26
C GLU A 339 10.08 -0.08 9.48
N THR A 340 10.37 -1.37 9.27
CA THR A 340 10.22 -2.41 10.30
C THR A 340 11.53 -3.07 10.70
N GLU A 341 12.68 -2.54 10.28
CA GLU A 341 14.01 -3.13 10.53
C GLU A 341 14.40 -3.21 12.01
N ASN A 342 13.69 -2.51 12.89
CA ASN A 342 13.89 -2.51 14.34
C ASN A 342 12.82 -3.29 15.10
N VAL A 343 11.82 -3.83 14.41
CA VAL A 343 10.68 -4.52 15.04
C VAL A 343 11.10 -5.92 15.49
N TYR A 344 10.81 -6.24 16.75
CA TYR A 344 11.03 -7.56 17.38
C TYR A 344 9.76 -8.40 17.48
N SER A 345 8.58 -7.76 17.57
CA SER A 345 7.28 -8.45 17.62
C SER A 345 6.28 -7.87 16.62
N MET A 346 5.65 -8.75 15.86
CA MET A 346 4.49 -8.50 15.00
C MET A 346 3.31 -9.44 15.36
N ASN A 347 3.31 -9.96 16.59
CA ASN A 347 2.24 -10.82 17.09
C ASN A 347 0.86 -10.17 16.89
N ASP A 348 -0.15 -10.95 16.47
CA ASP A 348 -1.54 -10.48 16.34
C ASP A 348 -1.75 -9.25 15.42
N MET A 349 -0.75 -8.80 14.65
CA MET A 349 -0.76 -7.45 14.04
C MET A 349 -2.00 -7.17 13.18
N PHE A 350 -2.49 -8.16 12.44
CA PHE A 350 -3.72 -8.09 11.65
C PHE A 350 -4.78 -9.12 12.09
N MET A 351 -4.71 -9.62 13.33
CA MET A 351 -5.67 -10.57 13.85
C MET A 351 -7.11 -10.05 13.71
N ASN A 352 -8.00 -10.89 13.19
CA ASN A 352 -9.41 -10.59 12.92
C ASN A 352 -9.67 -9.41 11.98
N CYS A 353 -8.71 -8.99 11.14
CA CYS A 353 -8.94 -8.02 10.05
C CYS A 353 -9.76 -8.66 8.90
N SER A 354 -10.98 -9.08 9.20
CA SER A 354 -11.81 -9.95 8.36
C SER A 354 -12.35 -9.30 7.09
N SER A 355 -12.22 -7.97 6.92
CA SER A 355 -12.60 -7.24 5.69
C SER A 355 -11.43 -6.95 4.74
N LEU A 356 -10.17 -7.13 5.16
CA LEU A 356 -9.01 -6.90 4.31
C LEU A 356 -8.93 -7.98 3.23
N LYS A 357 -8.96 -7.58 1.96
CA LYS A 357 -8.84 -8.51 0.81
C LYS A 357 -7.39 -8.76 0.40
N THR A 358 -6.52 -7.79 0.66
CA THR A 358 -5.10 -7.79 0.35
C THR A 358 -4.38 -6.97 1.40
N ILE A 359 -3.14 -7.36 1.73
CA ILE A 359 -2.24 -6.60 2.61
C ILE A 359 -0.92 -6.48 1.86
N ASP A 360 -0.44 -5.25 1.62
CA ASP A 360 0.86 -5.01 0.99
C ASP A 360 1.96 -4.98 2.04
N THR A 361 2.62 -6.12 2.19
CA THR A 361 3.74 -6.38 3.11
C THR A 361 5.10 -6.14 2.48
N SER A 362 5.18 -5.61 1.25
CA SER A 362 6.44 -5.52 0.48
C SER A 362 7.52 -4.64 1.10
N LYS A 363 7.16 -3.84 2.11
CA LYS A 363 8.08 -2.99 2.89
C LYS A 363 8.56 -3.62 4.18
N PHE A 364 8.02 -4.76 4.58
CA PHE A 364 8.39 -5.37 5.86
C PHE A 364 9.79 -5.97 5.75
N ASN A 365 10.66 -5.56 6.66
CA ASN A 365 11.88 -6.25 7.00
C ASN A 365 11.65 -6.99 8.32
N THR A 366 11.57 -8.32 8.29
CA THR A 366 11.29 -9.14 9.47
C THR A 366 12.53 -9.79 10.07
N ALA A 367 13.75 -9.39 9.66
CA ALA A 367 14.99 -10.08 10.06
C ALA A 367 15.24 -10.09 11.59
N LYS A 368 14.69 -9.12 12.33
CA LYS A 368 14.77 -9.07 13.81
C LYS A 368 13.52 -9.61 14.52
N VAL A 369 12.45 -9.89 13.78
CA VAL A 369 11.18 -10.35 14.36
C VAL A 369 11.36 -11.76 14.91
N LYS A 370 10.99 -11.94 16.18
CA LYS A 370 10.99 -13.23 16.88
C LYS A 370 9.57 -13.77 17.08
N ASP A 371 8.63 -12.86 17.27
CA ASP A 371 7.23 -13.18 17.54
C ASP A 371 6.33 -12.68 16.40
N MET A 372 5.65 -13.62 15.76
CA MET A 372 4.68 -13.37 14.67
C MET A 372 3.52 -14.38 14.70
N GLN A 373 3.27 -14.99 15.86
CA GLN A 373 2.10 -15.85 16.04
C GLN A 373 0.82 -15.03 15.78
N PHE A 374 -0.26 -15.70 15.36
CA PHE A 374 -1.56 -15.06 15.04
C PHE A 374 -1.56 -13.86 14.06
N MET A 375 -0.45 -13.52 13.39
CA MET A 375 -0.29 -12.26 12.65
C MET A 375 -1.41 -12.01 11.62
N PHE A 376 -1.91 -13.06 10.96
CA PHE A 376 -3.02 -13.02 10.00
C PHE A 376 -4.21 -13.89 10.45
N TYR A 377 -4.34 -14.16 11.75
CA TYR A 377 -5.43 -14.95 12.31
C TYR A 377 -6.78 -14.39 11.87
N ASN A 378 -7.63 -15.24 11.33
CA ASN A 378 -8.99 -14.94 10.89
C ASN A 378 -9.12 -13.73 9.95
N CYS A 379 -8.09 -13.48 9.13
CA CYS A 379 -8.15 -12.60 7.96
C CYS A 379 -8.99 -13.26 6.84
N SER A 380 -10.26 -13.55 7.12
CA SER A 380 -11.08 -14.45 6.32
C SER A 380 -11.44 -13.94 4.91
N SER A 381 -11.36 -12.62 4.66
CA SER A 381 -11.51 -12.04 3.32
C SER A 381 -10.21 -11.98 2.50
N LEU A 382 -9.06 -12.31 3.08
CA LEU A 382 -7.75 -12.19 2.44
C LEU A 382 -7.65 -13.19 1.28
N GLN A 383 -7.41 -12.70 0.07
CA GLN A 383 -7.39 -13.52 -1.16
C GLN A 383 -5.97 -13.83 -1.62
N THR A 384 -5.05 -12.91 -1.37
CA THR A 384 -3.64 -12.99 -1.75
C THR A 384 -2.80 -12.35 -0.65
N LEU A 385 -1.64 -12.94 -0.39
CA LEU A 385 -0.63 -12.41 0.51
C LEU A 385 0.75 -12.77 -0.05
N ASP A 386 1.62 -11.78 -0.18
CA ASP A 386 3.01 -11.98 -0.57
C ASP A 386 3.86 -11.95 0.69
N VAL A 387 4.52 -13.06 1.03
CA VAL A 387 5.43 -13.14 2.18
C VAL A 387 6.86 -13.45 1.73
N SER A 388 7.17 -13.24 0.45
CA SER A 388 8.49 -13.57 -0.11
C SER A 388 9.63 -12.75 0.53
N ASN A 389 9.32 -11.58 1.10
CA ASN A 389 10.26 -10.73 1.82
C ASN A 389 10.43 -11.08 3.31
N PHE A 390 9.70 -12.07 3.83
CA PHE A 390 9.79 -12.44 5.24
C PHE A 390 11.06 -13.27 5.47
N ASN A 391 11.88 -12.82 6.41
CA ASN A 391 12.91 -13.61 7.06
C ASN A 391 12.37 -14.15 8.38
N THR A 392 12.26 -15.47 8.50
CA THR A 392 11.74 -16.16 9.69
C THR A 392 12.82 -16.87 10.52
N SER A 393 14.11 -16.68 10.22
CA SER A 393 15.22 -17.42 10.83
C SER A 393 15.40 -17.18 12.34
N ASN A 394 14.67 -16.23 12.91
CA ASN A 394 14.66 -15.90 14.34
C ASN A 394 13.33 -16.21 15.04
N VAL A 395 12.34 -16.73 14.31
CA VAL A 395 11.02 -17.07 14.82
C VAL A 395 11.06 -18.42 15.52
N THR A 396 10.44 -18.50 16.70
CA THR A 396 10.35 -19.74 17.49
C THR A 396 8.92 -20.27 17.59
N ASP A 397 7.91 -19.45 17.33
CA ASP A 397 6.49 -19.79 17.41
C ASP A 397 5.74 -19.27 16.16
N MET A 398 5.03 -20.16 15.47
CA MET A 398 4.19 -19.86 14.31
C MET A 398 2.72 -20.25 14.53
N THR A 399 2.32 -20.41 15.80
CA THR A 399 0.99 -20.78 16.23
C THR A 399 -0.06 -19.88 15.55
N ASN A 400 -1.05 -20.53 14.95
CA ASN A 400 -2.25 -19.87 14.40
C ASN A 400 -2.00 -18.77 13.34
N MET A 401 -0.79 -18.61 12.78
CA MET A 401 -0.39 -17.46 11.96
C MET A 401 -1.34 -17.16 10.79
N PHE A 402 -1.85 -18.19 10.11
CA PHE A 402 -2.80 -18.08 8.99
C PHE A 402 -4.17 -18.73 9.30
N TYR A 403 -4.48 -18.97 10.57
CA TYR A 403 -5.71 -19.60 10.99
C TYR A 403 -6.92 -18.93 10.33
N ASN A 404 -7.81 -19.72 9.74
CA ASN A 404 -9.08 -19.28 9.16
C ASN A 404 -8.96 -18.18 8.09
N CYS A 405 -7.82 -18.13 7.36
CA CYS A 405 -7.66 -17.37 6.12
C CYS A 405 -8.44 -18.03 4.97
N LYS A 406 -9.77 -18.16 5.13
CA LYS A 406 -10.65 -19.01 4.30
C LYS A 406 -10.55 -18.73 2.80
N LEU A 407 -10.32 -17.48 2.37
CA LEU A 407 -10.27 -17.10 0.95
C LEU A 407 -8.88 -17.13 0.32
N LEU A 408 -7.83 -17.38 1.11
CA LEU A 408 -6.46 -17.46 0.61
C LEU A 408 -6.30 -18.74 -0.23
N LYS A 409 -5.89 -18.59 -1.49
CA LYS A 409 -5.84 -19.71 -2.46
C LYS A 409 -4.49 -20.41 -2.50
N ASN A 410 -3.42 -19.66 -2.28
CA ASN A 410 -2.06 -20.12 -2.21
C ASN A 410 -1.25 -19.12 -1.38
N ILE A 411 -0.11 -19.58 -0.91
CA ILE A 411 0.91 -18.77 -0.27
C ILE A 411 2.27 -19.41 -0.58
N ASP A 412 3.25 -18.60 -0.98
CA ASP A 412 4.61 -19.05 -1.21
C ASP A 412 5.40 -18.92 0.09
N LEU A 413 5.77 -20.06 0.66
CA LEU A 413 6.49 -20.16 1.94
C LEU A 413 7.92 -20.66 1.75
N THR A 414 8.40 -20.77 0.50
CA THR A 414 9.70 -21.38 0.20
C THR A 414 10.89 -20.64 0.80
N ASN A 415 10.73 -19.37 1.16
CA ASN A 415 11.74 -18.56 1.85
C ASN A 415 11.71 -18.70 3.39
N PHE A 416 10.74 -19.42 3.96
CA PHE A 416 10.64 -19.56 5.42
C PHE A 416 11.73 -20.51 5.91
N ASP A 417 12.58 -20.01 6.80
CA ASP A 417 13.46 -20.81 7.66
C ASP A 417 12.70 -21.09 8.96
N THR A 418 12.33 -22.35 9.19
CA THR A 418 11.60 -22.78 10.39
C THR A 418 12.47 -23.61 11.34
N SER A 419 13.80 -23.65 11.15
CA SER A 419 14.72 -24.50 11.90
C SER A 419 14.83 -24.19 13.41
N LYS A 420 14.22 -23.09 13.86
CA LYS A 420 14.09 -22.69 15.27
C LYS A 420 12.66 -22.75 15.79
N VAL A 421 11.67 -23.00 14.94
CA VAL A 421 10.26 -23.03 15.32
C VAL A 421 9.96 -24.31 16.05
N THR A 422 9.32 -24.19 17.21
CA THR A 422 8.95 -25.32 18.06
C THR A 422 7.43 -25.56 18.07
N ASP A 423 6.62 -24.53 17.81
CA ASP A 423 5.15 -24.63 17.73
C ASP A 423 4.61 -24.17 16.36
N PHE A 424 3.90 -25.07 15.69
CA PHE A 424 3.19 -24.87 14.41
C PHE A 424 1.67 -25.09 14.56
N SER A 425 1.17 -25.15 15.80
CA SER A 425 -0.19 -25.53 16.11
C SER A 425 -1.18 -24.65 15.36
N ARG A 426 -2.14 -25.31 14.71
CA ARG A 426 -3.26 -24.64 14.02
C ARG A 426 -2.85 -23.58 12.97
N MET A 427 -1.58 -23.55 12.52
CA MET A 427 -1.04 -22.50 11.65
C MET A 427 -1.90 -22.23 10.41
N PHE A 428 -2.48 -23.29 9.81
CA PHE A 428 -3.35 -23.22 8.64
C PHE A 428 -4.78 -23.72 8.89
N TRP A 429 -5.19 -23.92 10.14
CA TRP A 429 -6.52 -24.45 10.45
C TRP A 429 -7.61 -23.64 9.73
N GLY A 430 -8.53 -24.30 9.05
CA GLY A 430 -9.66 -23.65 8.38
C GLY A 430 -9.28 -22.87 7.11
N CYS A 431 -8.06 -22.99 6.59
CA CYS A 431 -7.66 -22.50 5.27
C CYS A 431 -8.30 -23.36 4.16
N SER A 432 -9.62 -23.28 4.04
CA SER A 432 -10.44 -24.20 3.23
C SER A 432 -10.32 -24.03 1.71
N ASN A 433 -9.53 -23.07 1.22
CA ASN A 433 -9.28 -22.86 -0.21
C ASN A 433 -7.91 -23.33 -0.71
N PHE A 434 -7.01 -23.78 0.17
CA PHE A 434 -5.80 -24.44 -0.25
C PHE A 434 -6.13 -25.76 -0.92
N THR A 435 -5.47 -26.05 -2.04
CA THR A 435 -5.57 -27.33 -2.76
C THR A 435 -4.27 -28.11 -2.69
N THR A 436 -3.16 -27.41 -2.78
CA THR A 436 -1.81 -27.89 -2.48
C THR A 436 -1.09 -26.86 -1.61
N LEU A 437 -0.10 -27.29 -0.85
CA LEU A 437 0.78 -26.38 -0.11
C LEU A 437 2.23 -26.86 -0.19
N ASN A 438 3.14 -25.98 -0.61
CA ASN A 438 4.56 -26.31 -0.62
C ASN A 438 5.20 -25.89 0.72
N LEU A 439 5.66 -26.90 1.47
CA LEU A 439 6.33 -26.79 2.76
C LEU A 439 7.74 -27.42 2.69
N SER A 440 8.35 -27.48 1.51
CA SER A 440 9.67 -28.11 1.32
C SER A 440 10.79 -27.45 2.14
N SER A 441 10.64 -26.16 2.46
CA SER A 441 11.58 -25.41 3.30
C SER A 441 11.38 -25.64 4.80
N PHE A 442 10.26 -26.25 5.21
CA PHE A 442 9.96 -26.43 6.63
C PHE A 442 10.86 -27.50 7.24
N ASP A 443 11.64 -27.08 8.22
CA ASP A 443 12.36 -27.92 9.15
C ASP A 443 11.53 -28.04 10.43
N THR A 444 11.02 -29.24 10.71
CA THR A 444 10.18 -29.52 11.88
C THR A 444 10.89 -30.42 12.88
N ALA A 445 12.20 -30.63 12.75
CA ALA A 445 12.97 -31.50 13.65
C ALA A 445 12.93 -31.04 15.12
N LYS A 446 12.70 -29.74 15.36
CA LYS A 446 12.54 -29.15 16.70
C LYS A 446 11.09 -28.91 17.11
N ALA A 447 10.12 -29.32 16.31
CA ALA A 447 8.72 -29.12 16.62
C ALA A 447 8.33 -29.98 17.83
N TRP A 448 7.73 -29.35 18.85
CA TRP A 448 7.07 -30.04 19.96
C TRP A 448 5.56 -30.16 19.68
N HIS A 449 4.98 -29.18 18.96
CA HIS A 449 3.54 -29.15 18.70
C HIS A 449 3.23 -28.76 17.25
N MET A 450 2.54 -29.66 16.54
CA MET A 450 2.02 -29.46 15.18
C MET A 450 0.53 -29.87 15.08
N GLY A 451 -0.13 -29.96 16.25
CA GLY A 451 -1.52 -30.39 16.37
C GLY A 451 -2.45 -29.47 15.59
N TRP A 452 -3.38 -30.10 14.88
CA TRP A 452 -4.42 -29.46 14.08
C TRP A 452 -3.94 -28.42 13.05
N MET A 453 -2.67 -28.49 12.63
CA MET A 453 -2.05 -27.53 11.72
C MET A 453 -2.87 -27.27 10.45
N PHE A 454 -3.50 -28.31 9.88
CA PHE A 454 -4.33 -28.22 8.67
C PHE A 454 -5.80 -28.56 8.93
N ARG A 455 -6.26 -28.68 10.18
CA ARG A 455 -7.65 -29.08 10.46
C ARG A 455 -8.64 -28.19 9.72
N ASN A 456 -9.67 -28.78 9.10
CA ASN A 456 -10.68 -28.10 8.28
C ASN A 456 -10.12 -27.39 7.02
N CYS A 457 -8.92 -27.76 6.53
CA CYS A 457 -8.49 -27.41 5.17
C CYS A 457 -9.21 -28.32 4.15
N THR A 458 -10.52 -28.14 4.01
CA THR A 458 -11.41 -29.10 3.33
C THR A 458 -11.11 -29.35 1.84
N LYS A 459 -10.37 -28.45 1.17
CA LYS A 459 -9.94 -28.62 -0.22
C LYS A 459 -8.48 -29.06 -0.37
N LEU A 460 -7.73 -29.10 0.73
CA LEU A 460 -6.31 -29.46 0.71
C LEU A 460 -6.21 -30.93 0.37
N LYS A 461 -5.55 -31.22 -0.76
CA LYS A 461 -5.26 -32.57 -1.20
C LYS A 461 -3.91 -32.96 -0.66
N THR A 462 -2.88 -32.19 -1.00
CA THR A 462 -1.49 -32.59 -0.76
C THR A 462 -0.65 -31.45 -0.20
N ILE A 463 0.24 -31.78 0.74
CA ILE A 463 1.39 -30.94 1.09
C ILE A 463 2.67 -31.53 0.48
N THR A 464 3.56 -30.69 0.00
CA THR A 464 4.91 -31.08 -0.42
C THR A 464 5.88 -30.76 0.70
N VAL A 465 6.70 -31.73 1.11
CA VAL A 465 7.66 -31.60 2.22
C VAL A 465 9.01 -32.19 1.83
N SER A 466 10.07 -31.80 2.54
CA SER A 466 11.41 -32.43 2.42
C SER A 466 11.65 -33.43 3.55
N ASP A 467 12.84 -34.05 3.56
CA ASP A 467 13.28 -34.95 4.64
C ASP A 467 13.40 -34.25 6.01
N LYS A 468 13.39 -32.92 6.05
CA LYS A 468 13.38 -32.15 7.31
C LYS A 468 11.98 -32.07 7.97
N TRP A 469 10.95 -32.59 7.31
CA TRP A 469 9.63 -32.75 7.89
C TRP A 469 9.56 -34.00 8.76
N VAL A 470 9.87 -33.81 10.04
CA VAL A 470 9.85 -34.83 11.09
C VAL A 470 8.60 -34.66 11.94
N THR A 471 7.77 -35.71 12.04
CA THR A 471 6.55 -35.70 12.86
C THR A 471 6.65 -36.60 14.09
N GLY A 472 7.64 -37.48 14.17
CA GLY A 472 7.72 -38.51 15.22
C GLY A 472 7.94 -37.99 16.65
N THR A 473 8.47 -36.77 16.78
CA THR A 473 8.76 -36.12 18.07
C THR A 473 7.74 -35.05 18.46
N ALA A 474 6.83 -34.69 17.55
CA ALA A 474 5.87 -33.60 17.73
C ALA A 474 4.47 -34.13 18.01
N ASN A 475 3.68 -33.41 18.80
CA ASN A 475 2.24 -33.67 18.90
C ASN A 475 1.57 -33.31 17.57
N THR A 476 1.10 -34.30 16.80
CA THR A 476 0.41 -34.10 15.51
C THR A 476 -1.10 -34.36 15.59
N ASN A 477 -1.70 -34.31 16.78
CA ASN A 477 -3.10 -34.65 16.99
C ASN A 477 -4.02 -33.86 16.07
N GLY A 478 -4.84 -34.57 15.31
CA GLY A 478 -5.83 -33.99 14.40
C GLY A 478 -5.24 -33.09 13.31
N MET A 479 -3.94 -33.20 12.99
CA MET A 479 -3.23 -32.36 12.01
C MET A 479 -4.00 -32.23 10.68
N PHE A 480 -4.55 -33.33 10.17
CA PHE A 480 -5.30 -33.39 8.91
C PHE A 480 -6.80 -33.64 9.07
N LEU A 481 -7.36 -33.46 10.28
CA LEU A 481 -8.78 -33.70 10.53
C LEU A 481 -9.64 -32.82 9.60
N ASN A 482 -10.59 -33.41 8.86
CA ASN A 482 -11.42 -32.74 7.86
C ASN A 482 -10.64 -32.11 6.68
N CYS A 483 -9.55 -32.75 6.23
CA CYS A 483 -8.86 -32.44 4.96
C CYS A 483 -9.33 -33.37 3.81
N GLY A 484 -8.99 -33.03 2.56
CA GLY A 484 -9.18 -33.93 1.40
C GLY A 484 -8.18 -35.11 1.40
N THR A 485 -8.31 -36.06 0.49
CA THR A 485 -7.46 -37.27 0.42
C THR A 485 -6.05 -36.99 -0.15
N ASP A 486 -5.06 -37.82 0.22
CA ASP A 486 -3.63 -37.79 -0.19
C ASP A 486 -2.74 -36.70 0.44
N HIS A 487 -2.65 -36.74 1.77
CA HIS A 487 -2.18 -35.62 2.58
C HIS A 487 -0.72 -35.18 2.36
N VAL A 488 0.24 -36.06 2.05
CA VAL A 488 1.68 -35.72 2.06
C VAL A 488 2.45 -36.33 0.87
N THR A 489 3.23 -35.51 0.17
CA THR A 489 4.22 -35.92 -0.84
C THR A 489 5.61 -35.46 -0.40
N LYS A 490 6.57 -36.39 -0.34
CA LYS A 490 7.98 -36.09 -0.07
C LYS A 490 8.74 -35.87 -1.38
N ILE A 491 9.64 -34.90 -1.41
CA ILE A 491 10.49 -34.56 -2.56
C ILE A 491 11.98 -34.64 -2.24
#